data_AF-A0A2N5I780-F1
#
_entry.id   AF-A0A2N5I780-F1
#
_cell.length_a   1.000
_cell.length_b   1.000
_cell.length_c   1.000
_cell.angle_alpha   90.00
_cell.angle_beta   90.00
_cell.angle_gamma   90.00
#
_symmetry.space_group_name_H-M   'P 1'
#
loop_
_entity.id
_entity.type
_entity.pdbx_description
1 polymer ?
#
loop_
_entity_poly.entity_id
_entity_poly.type
_entity_poly.pdbx_seq_one_letter_code
_entity_poly.pdbx_strand_id
1 'polypeptide(L)'
;MSQRDVLIYNYDFGDDWSHLVEVQHSYYSQGGKVIPECLKGERACPPENVGGVHGYQHFLDVISDPSNEEKYRCLTPRALKC
;
A
#
# COMPACT_ATOMS: atom_id res chain seq x y z
N MET A 1 -24.30 -14.71 -11.09
CA MET A 1 -23.10 -14.17 -10.43
C MET A 1 -23.35 -12.69 -10.24
N SER A 2 -23.39 -12.17 -9.01
CA SER A 2 -23.61 -10.73 -8.80
C SER A 2 -22.35 -9.97 -9.20
N GLN A 3 -22.50 -8.92 -10.00
CA GLN A 3 -21.43 -8.01 -10.36
C GLN A 3 -20.98 -7.26 -9.10
N ARG A 4 -19.66 -7.18 -8.87
CA ARG A 4 -19.07 -6.37 -7.79
C ARG A 4 -18.56 -5.07 -8.38
N ASP A 5 -18.74 -3.98 -7.64
CA ASP A 5 -18.21 -2.69 -8.02
C ASP A 5 -16.71 -2.63 -7.70
N VAL A 6 -15.93 -2.21 -8.70
CA VAL A 6 -14.47 -2.17 -8.64
C VAL A 6 -13.99 -0.80 -9.06
N LEU A 7 -13.06 -0.23 -8.29
CA LEU A 7 -12.39 1.02 -8.59
C LEU A 7 -10.88 0.81 -8.58
N ILE A 8 -10.19 1.55 -9.44
CA ILE A 8 -8.73 1.72 -9.36
C ILE A 8 -8.45 3.09 -8.77
N TYR A 9 -7.75 3.11 -7.65
CA TYR A 9 -7.29 4.32 -7.00
C TYR A 9 -5.79 4.49 -7.23
N ASN A 10 -5.41 5.48 -8.04
CA ASN A 10 -4.02 5.82 -8.27
C ASN A 10 -3.56 6.84 -7.22
N TYR A 11 -2.47 6.50 -6.54
CA TYR A 11 -1.85 7.28 -5.48
C TYR A 11 -0.39 7.56 -5.83
N ASP A 12 0.09 8.73 -5.42
CA ASP A 12 1.43 9.25 -5.74
C ASP A 12 1.77 9.14 -7.23
N PHE A 13 1.50 10.21 -7.99
CA PHE A 13 1.79 10.23 -9.42
C PHE A 13 3.29 10.16 -9.77
N GLY A 14 4.19 10.22 -8.79
CA GLY A 14 5.61 9.92 -8.99
C GLY A 14 5.86 8.41 -9.05
N ASP A 15 5.37 7.67 -8.06
CA ASP A 15 5.58 6.23 -7.90
C ASP A 15 4.50 5.36 -8.58
N ASP A 16 3.37 5.96 -8.98
CA ASP A 16 2.24 5.37 -9.69
C ASP A 16 1.64 4.13 -9.00
N TRP A 17 1.38 4.25 -7.69
CA TRP A 17 0.73 3.18 -6.93
C TRP A 17 -0.73 3.00 -7.37
N SER A 18 -1.05 1.81 -7.88
CA SER A 18 -2.42 1.43 -8.25
C SER A 18 -3.07 0.54 -7.19
N HIS A 19 -4.07 1.04 -6.49
CA HIS A 19 -4.85 0.27 -5.52
C HIS A 19 -6.17 -0.22 -6.11
N LEU A 20 -6.43 -1.52 -6.03
CA LEU A 20 -7.72 -2.12 -6.35
C LEU A 20 -8.66 -2.00 -5.16
N VAL A 21 -9.77 -1.29 -5.32
CA VAL A 21 -10.82 -1.16 -4.31
C VAL A 21 -12.05 -1.93 -4.78
N GLU A 22 -12.40 -2.99 -4.06
CA GLU A 22 -13.57 -3.84 -4.35
C GLU A 22 -14.64 -3.65 -3.27
N VAL A 23 -15.86 -3.32 -3.70
CA VAL A 23 -17.01 -3.25 -2.78
C VAL A 23 -17.54 -4.66 -2.54
N GLN A 24 -17.27 -5.21 -1.36
CA GLN A 24 -17.73 -6.56 -1.01
C GLN A 24 -19.21 -6.58 -0.61
N HIS A 25 -19.63 -5.59 0.18
CA HIS A 25 -21.00 -5.45 0.66
C HIS A 25 -21.36 -3.96 0.82
N SER A 26 -22.61 -3.62 0.57
CA SER A 26 -23.18 -2.30 0.84
C SER A 26 -24.44 -2.46 1.71
N TYR A 27 -24.54 -1.66 2.76
CA TYR A 27 -25.66 -1.67 3.70
C TYR A 27 -26.12 -0.24 3.94
N TYR A 28 -27.42 -0.04 4.13
CA TYR A 28 -27.95 1.23 4.60
C TYR A 28 -27.64 1.38 6.09
N SER A 29 -26.95 2.45 6.47
CA SER A 29 -26.73 2.75 7.89
C SER A 29 -28.01 3.35 8.48
N GLN A 30 -28.36 2.97 9.72
CA GLN A 30 -29.54 3.45 10.45
C GLN A 30 -29.33 4.85 11.09
N GLY A 31 -28.36 5.62 10.60
CA GLY A 31 -28.01 6.94 11.13
C GLY A 31 -26.86 6.90 12.14
N GLY A 32 -25.98 7.89 12.05
CA GLY A 32 -24.74 8.02 12.82
C GLY A 32 -23.52 8.29 11.93
N LYS A 33 -22.43 8.80 12.52
CA LYS A 33 -21.16 8.98 11.81
C LYS A 33 -20.53 7.61 11.55
N VAL A 34 -20.38 7.23 10.28
CA VAL A 34 -19.59 6.05 9.92
C VAL A 34 -18.12 6.39 10.13
N ILE A 35 -17.48 5.73 11.09
CA ILE A 35 -16.03 5.80 11.29
C ILE A 35 -15.45 4.58 10.58
N PRO A 36 -14.54 4.76 9.61
CA PRO A 36 -13.87 3.62 8.98
C PRO A 36 -13.11 2.80 10.02
N GLU A 37 -13.31 1.49 9.99
CA GLU A 37 -12.58 0.54 10.83
C GLU A 37 -11.83 -0.45 9.95
N CYS A 38 -10.54 -0.64 10.23
CA CYS A 38 -9.75 -1.67 9.57
C CYS A 38 -9.99 -3.01 10.27
N LEU A 39 -10.83 -3.85 9.68
CA LEU A 39 -11.18 -5.16 10.26
C LEU A 39 -10.06 -6.20 10.11
N LYS A 40 -9.24 -6.07 9.06
CA LYS A 40 -8.12 -6.98 8.75
C LYS A 40 -7.13 -6.33 7.79
N GLY A 41 -5.89 -6.80 7.83
CA GLY A 41 -4.83 -6.44 6.90
C GLY A 41 -3.71 -7.46 6.98
N GLU A 42 -2.91 -7.55 5.93
CA GLU A 42 -1.72 -8.39 5.90
C GLU A 42 -0.56 -7.65 5.21
N ARG A 43 0.66 -8.03 5.57
CA ARG A 43 1.92 -7.43 5.12
C ARG A 43 2.07 -5.96 5.57
N ALA A 44 3.30 -5.45 5.47
CA ALA A 44 3.57 -4.04 5.66
C ALA A 44 3.27 -3.29 4.36
N CYS A 45 2.82 -2.03 4.47
CA CYS A 45 2.73 -1.14 3.32
C CYS A 45 4.13 -0.91 2.72
N PRO A 46 4.25 -0.77 1.39
CA PRO A 46 5.48 -0.26 0.78
C PRO A 46 5.87 1.07 1.42
N PRO A 47 7.16 1.32 1.65
CA PRO A 47 7.61 2.62 2.08
C PRO A 47 7.33 3.69 1.00
N GLU A 48 7.17 4.93 1.42
CA GLU A 48 6.90 6.10 0.60
C GLU A 48 8.13 6.48 -0.24
N ASN A 49 7.91 6.95 -1.47
CA ASN A 49 8.95 7.37 -2.41
C ASN A 49 10.00 6.29 -2.71
N VAL A 50 9.60 5.01 -2.77
CA VAL A 50 10.54 3.91 -3.08
C VAL A 50 10.71 3.70 -4.57
N GLY A 51 9.94 4.38 -5.42
CA GLY A 51 9.96 4.22 -6.88
C GLY A 51 8.93 3.20 -7.37
N GLY A 52 7.76 3.16 -6.73
CA GLY A 52 6.65 2.29 -7.13
C GLY A 52 6.93 0.81 -6.94
N VAL A 53 6.18 -0.03 -7.67
CA VAL A 53 6.25 -1.49 -7.55
C VAL A 53 7.67 -2.03 -7.79
N HIS A 54 8.36 -1.52 -8.81
CA HIS A 54 9.72 -1.95 -9.13
C HIS A 54 10.74 -1.52 -8.07
N GLY A 55 10.61 -0.29 -7.59
CA GLY A 55 11.46 0.21 -6.51
C GLY A 55 11.25 -0.53 -5.19
N TYR A 56 10.01 -0.91 -4.88
CA TYR A 56 9.72 -1.75 -3.72
C TYR A 56 10.30 -3.16 -3.83
N GLN A 57 10.28 -3.78 -5.02
CA GLN A 57 10.92 -5.06 -5.22
C GLN A 57 12.44 -4.97 -4.96
N HIS A 58 13.10 -3.97 -5.54
CA HIS A 58 14.53 -3.71 -5.28
C HIS A 58 14.81 -3.46 -3.80
N PHE A 59 13.95 -2.68 -3.13
CA PHE A 59 14.03 -2.46 -1.68
C PHE A 59 14.00 -3.77 -0.90
N LEU A 60 13.05 -4.68 -1.20
CA LEU A 60 12.95 -5.99 -0.55
C LEU A 60 14.22 -6.81 -0.75
N ASP A 61 14.75 -6.84 -1.98
CA ASP A 61 15.97 -7.57 -2.31
C ASP A 61 17.16 -7.05 -1.48
N VAL A 62 17.35 -5.73 -1.43
CA VAL A 62 18.42 -5.09 -0.65
C VAL A 62 18.31 -5.36 0.85
N ILE A 63 17.12 -5.22 1.43
CA ILE A 63 16.98 -5.38 2.90
C ILE A 63 17.10 -6.85 3.34
N SER A 64 16.77 -7.78 2.44
CA SER A 64 16.84 -9.23 2.69
C SER A 64 18.26 -9.75 2.76
N ASP A 65 19.22 -9.09 2.09
CA ASP A 65 20.64 -9.40 2.16
C ASP A 65 21.32 -8.62 3.31
N PRO A 66 21.79 -9.29 4.38
CA PRO A 66 22.45 -8.63 5.50
C PRO A 66 23.79 -7.97 5.13
N SER A 67 24.43 -8.43 4.05
CA SER A 67 25.74 -7.97 3.59
C SER A 67 25.67 -6.87 2.54
N ASN A 68 24.47 -6.51 2.09
CA ASN A 68 24.31 -5.51 1.05
C ASN A 68 24.63 -4.10 1.56
N GLU A 69 25.67 -3.49 1.00
CA GLU A 69 26.14 -2.16 1.39
C GLU A 69 25.12 -1.05 1.07
N GLU A 70 24.19 -1.28 0.15
CA GLU A 70 23.13 -0.34 -0.23
C GLU A 70 22.06 -0.19 0.87
N LYS A 71 22.01 -1.10 1.83
CA LYS A 71 20.99 -1.16 2.88
C LYS A 71 20.80 0.15 3.63
N TYR A 72 21.89 0.89 3.89
CA TYR A 72 21.82 2.19 4.57
C TYR A 72 21.09 3.27 3.76
N ARG A 73 21.10 3.17 2.43
CA ARG A 73 20.38 4.07 1.52
C ARG A 73 18.88 3.80 1.54
N CYS A 74 18.49 2.53 1.63
CA CYS A 74 17.09 2.10 1.65
C CYS A 74 16.40 2.38 2.99
N LEU A 75 17.12 2.32 4.11
CA LEU A 75 16.56 2.46 5.46
C LEU A 75 16.51 3.92 5.97
N THR A 76 16.43 4.90 5.07
CA THR A 76 16.35 6.31 5.50
C THR A 76 14.99 6.63 6.12
N PRO A 77 14.92 7.53 7.12
CA PRO A 77 13.64 7.92 7.74
C PRO A 77 12.63 8.54 6.77
N ARG A 78 13.09 9.05 5.63
CA ARG A 78 12.24 9.63 4.59
C ARG A 78 11.56 8.53 3.75
N ALA A 79 12.29 7.45 3.45
CA ALA A 79 11.75 6.31 2.72
C ALA A 79 10.79 5.50 3.60
N LEU A 80 11.10 5.31 4.89
CA LEU A 80 10.33 4.47 5.81
C LEU A 80 8.97 5.03 6.28
N LYS A 81 8.45 6.08 5.64
CA LYS A 81 7.07 6.51 5.88
C LYS A 81 6.13 5.60 5.09
N CYS A 82 4.93 5.38 5.62
CA CYS A 82 3.83 4.79 4.87
C CYS A 82 2.78 5.86 4.60
#